data_AF-A0A1A9BSC8-F1
#
_entry.id   AF-A0A1A9BSC8-F1
#
_cell.length_a   1.000
_cell.length_b   1.000
_cell.length_c   1.000
_cell.angle_alpha   90.00
_cell.angle_beta   90.00
_cell.angle_gamma   90.00
#
_symmetry.space_group_name_H-M   'P 1'
#
loop_
_entity.id
_entity.type
_entity.pdbx_description
1 polymer ?
#
loop_
_entity_poly.entity_id
_entity_poly.type
_entity_poly.pdbx_seq_one_letter_code
_entity_poly.pdbx_strand_id
1 'polypeptide(L)'
;MDTLSDETREQFDHREAGFTPEEREKATADLRVLVTAHSLGGGRWASLDDAGSGIFAEPYDSDGFYMTVQAPEPGDDDASWEIEVGRWEPDDPDEEYGDHTSATGSPVIGCALPVAPSADEIAHLLKSVDGKPLLLAEWAEAPVGAVLAGTTMVVTERYDS
;
A
#
# COMPACT_ATOMS: atom_id res chain seq x y z
N MET A 1 7.57 17.04 15.46
CA MET A 1 8.46 16.24 14.60
C MET A 1 8.76 15.02 15.42
N ASP A 2 7.90 14.01 15.31
CA ASP A 2 8.11 12.75 16.01
C ASP A 2 9.34 12.08 15.38
N THR A 3 10.36 11.91 16.20
CA THR A 3 11.57 11.18 15.84
C THR A 3 11.25 9.70 15.87
N LEU A 4 11.73 8.94 14.87
CA LEU A 4 11.63 7.47 14.85
C LEU A 4 12.04 6.87 16.20
N SER A 5 11.44 5.74 16.57
CA SER A 5 11.85 5.01 17.76
C SER A 5 13.26 4.43 17.57
N ASP A 6 13.97 4.14 18.66
CA ASP A 6 15.30 3.51 18.58
C ASP A 6 15.21 2.09 18.01
N GLU A 7 14.13 1.35 18.30
CA GLU A 7 13.86 0.04 17.72
C GLU A 7 13.68 0.11 16.20
N THR A 8 12.95 1.10 15.70
CA THR A 8 12.77 1.32 14.26
C THR A 8 14.11 1.64 13.60
N ARG A 9 14.98 2.45 14.24
CA ARG A 9 16.32 2.75 13.72
C ARG A 9 17.19 1.50 13.64
N GLU A 10 17.22 0.68 14.69
CA GLU A 10 18.01 -0.56 14.70
C GLU A 10 17.54 -1.55 13.62
N GLN A 11 16.23 -1.62 13.36
CA GLN A 11 15.69 -2.45 12.26
C GLN A 11 16.15 -1.95 10.88
N PHE A 12 16.17 -0.63 10.65
CA PHE A 12 16.72 -0.06 9.42
C PHE A 12 18.23 -0.30 9.28
N ASP A 13 19.01 -0.10 10.34
CA ASP A 13 20.45 -0.35 10.34
C ASP A 13 20.78 -1.82 10.03
N HIS A 14 19.98 -2.75 10.58
CA HIS A 14 20.14 -4.18 10.30
C HIS A 14 19.85 -4.54 8.84
N ARG A 15 18.75 -3.99 8.27
CA ARG A 15 18.42 -4.16 6.85
C ARG A 15 19.49 -3.56 5.94
N GLU A 16 19.98 -2.37 6.28
CA GLU A 16 20.98 -1.64 5.49
C GLU A 16 22.36 -2.32 5.45
N ALA A 17 22.73 -3.08 6.49
CA ALA A 17 24.05 -3.71 6.61
C ALA A 17 24.38 -4.67 5.45
N GLY A 18 23.37 -5.17 4.73
CA GLY A 18 23.54 -6.05 3.57
C GLY A 18 23.59 -5.35 2.21
N PHE A 19 23.23 -4.06 2.13
CA PHE A 19 23.05 -3.36 0.86
C PHE A 19 24.30 -2.64 0.37
N THR A 20 24.52 -2.75 -0.94
CA THR A 20 25.44 -1.91 -1.71
C THR A 20 25.03 -0.43 -1.60
N PRO A 21 25.97 0.51 -1.84
CA PRO A 21 25.65 1.93 -1.90
C PRO A 21 24.53 2.27 -2.90
N GLU A 22 24.52 1.59 -4.05
CA GLU A 22 23.54 1.79 -5.12
C GLU A 22 22.13 1.32 -4.70
N GLU A 23 22.01 0.12 -4.10
CA GLU A 23 20.74 -0.40 -3.57
C GLU A 23 20.17 0.51 -2.48
N ARG A 24 21.05 1.06 -1.64
CA ARG A 24 20.68 1.99 -0.58
C ARG A 24 20.20 3.33 -1.11
N GLU A 25 20.86 3.85 -2.14
CA GLU A 25 20.43 5.08 -2.81
C GLU A 25 19.03 4.89 -3.43
N LYS A 26 18.80 3.76 -4.11
CA LYS A 26 17.50 3.39 -4.67
C LYS A 26 16.42 3.29 -3.58
N ALA A 27 16.66 2.50 -2.54
CA ALA A 27 15.73 2.34 -1.42
C ALA A 27 15.40 3.69 -0.74
N THR A 28 16.41 4.54 -0.55
CA THR A 28 16.20 5.89 0.01
C THR A 28 15.35 6.76 -0.91
N ALA A 29 15.54 6.67 -2.23
CA ALA A 29 14.72 7.40 -3.19
C ALA A 29 13.26 6.93 -3.18
N ASP A 30 13.04 5.62 -3.14
CA ASP A 30 11.69 5.04 -3.10
C ASP A 30 10.96 5.40 -1.78
N LEU A 31 11.65 5.33 -0.64
CA LEU A 31 11.10 5.79 0.64
C LEU A 31 10.74 7.28 0.63
N ARG A 32 11.56 8.13 -0.03
CA ARG A 32 11.23 9.56 -0.17
C ARG A 32 9.97 9.77 -0.98
N VAL A 33 9.70 8.95 -2.00
CA VAL A 33 8.45 9.01 -2.77
C VAL A 33 7.27 8.72 -1.85
N LEU A 34 7.32 7.64 -1.05
CA LEU A 34 6.24 7.28 -0.12
C LEU A 34 5.98 8.37 0.93
N VAL A 35 7.03 8.86 1.59
CA VAL A 35 6.92 9.92 2.62
C VAL A 35 6.37 11.22 2.04
N THR A 36 6.81 11.58 0.83
CA THR A 36 6.32 12.79 0.15
C THR A 36 4.86 12.62 -0.26
N ALA A 37 4.48 11.47 -0.82
CA ALA A 37 3.11 11.18 -1.20
C ALA A 37 2.16 11.21 0.01
N HIS A 38 2.56 10.57 1.12
CA HIS A 38 1.84 10.61 2.39
C HIS A 38 1.69 12.06 2.90
N SER A 39 2.74 12.87 2.82
CA SER A 39 2.66 14.29 3.23
C SER A 39 1.72 15.14 2.35
N LEU A 40 1.57 14.80 1.06
CA LEU A 40 0.76 15.55 0.09
C LEU A 40 -0.71 15.10 0.00
N GLY A 41 -0.98 13.83 0.31
CA GLY A 41 -2.28 13.20 0.10
C GLY A 41 -2.76 12.30 1.24
N GLY A 42 -1.95 12.08 2.27
CA GLY A 42 -2.34 11.34 3.46
C GLY A 42 -3.36 12.12 4.29
N GLY A 43 -4.64 11.77 4.12
CA GLY A 43 -5.66 12.08 5.10
C GLY A 43 -5.43 11.29 6.40
N ARG A 44 -6.34 11.41 7.37
CA ARG A 44 -6.31 10.66 8.65
C ARG A 44 -6.26 9.13 8.47
N TRP A 45 -6.56 8.65 7.28
CA TRP A 45 -6.85 7.26 6.93
C TRP A 45 -5.70 6.54 6.22
N ALA A 46 -4.61 7.25 5.94
CA ALA A 46 -3.40 6.66 5.38
C ALA A 46 -2.27 6.72 6.41
N SER A 47 -1.61 5.59 6.65
CA SER A 47 -0.43 5.48 7.50
C SER A 47 0.77 5.00 6.68
N LEU A 48 1.95 5.45 7.07
CA LEU A 48 3.18 4.79 6.65
C LEU A 48 3.33 3.51 7.48
N ASP A 49 3.64 2.41 6.83
CA ASP A 49 3.92 1.16 7.53
C ASP A 49 5.29 1.25 8.23
N ASP A 50 5.27 1.05 9.56
CA ASP A 50 6.45 1.06 10.41
C ASP A 50 7.42 -0.08 10.08
N ALA A 51 6.93 -1.17 9.47
CA ALA A 51 7.72 -2.32 9.06
C ALA A 51 8.46 -2.15 7.72
N GLY A 52 8.32 -0.99 7.06
CA GLY A 52 9.29 -0.51 6.08
C GLY A 52 8.89 -0.71 4.62
N SER A 53 8.53 0.42 4.01
CA SER A 53 8.42 0.63 2.55
C SER A 53 7.01 0.56 1.96
N GLY A 54 5.98 0.93 2.73
CA GLY A 54 4.63 1.08 2.17
C GLY A 54 3.76 2.16 2.81
N ILE A 55 2.69 2.52 2.10
CA ILE A 55 1.55 3.28 2.62
C ILE A 55 0.38 2.31 2.72
N PHE A 56 -0.24 2.25 3.90
CA PHE A 56 -1.52 1.60 4.12
C PHE A 56 -2.62 2.65 4.10
N ALA A 57 -3.75 2.39 3.43
CA ALA A 57 -4.88 3.29 3.36
C ALA A 57 -6.20 2.54 3.52
N GLU A 58 -7.00 2.96 4.50
CA GLU A 58 -8.34 2.43 4.78
C GLU A 58 -9.35 3.56 4.87
N PRO A 59 -9.99 3.92 3.75
CA PRO A 59 -10.99 4.98 3.73
C PRO A 59 -12.20 4.67 4.61
N TYR A 60 -12.81 5.72 5.15
CA TYR A 60 -14.09 5.59 5.81
C TYR A 60 -15.17 5.12 4.81
N ASP A 61 -16.05 4.22 5.24
CA ASP A 61 -17.08 3.58 4.40
C ASP A 61 -16.54 2.82 3.17
N SER A 62 -15.33 2.24 3.25
CA SER A 62 -14.72 1.47 2.16
C SER A 62 -15.35 0.09 1.90
N ASP A 63 -16.50 -0.24 2.49
CA ASP A 63 -17.14 -1.56 2.45
C ASP A 63 -16.22 -2.72 2.94
N GLY A 64 -15.30 -2.40 3.86
CA GLY A 64 -14.33 -3.36 4.39
C GLY A 64 -13.11 -3.57 3.50
N PHE A 65 -12.88 -2.73 2.49
CA PHE A 65 -11.68 -2.79 1.66
C PHE A 65 -10.59 -1.84 2.16
N TYR A 66 -9.35 -2.25 1.97
CA TYR A 66 -8.15 -1.43 2.20
C TYR A 66 -7.26 -1.45 0.96
N MET A 67 -6.31 -0.52 0.92
CA MET A 67 -5.30 -0.43 -0.13
C MET A 67 -3.92 -0.32 0.48
N THR A 68 -2.93 -0.98 -0.13
CA THR A 68 -1.52 -0.75 0.16
C THR A 68 -0.79 -0.25 -1.08
N VAL A 69 0.24 0.56 -0.86
CA VAL A 69 1.19 0.99 -1.90
C VAL A 69 2.57 0.64 -1.38
N GLN A 70 3.26 -0.27 -2.05
CA GLN A 70 4.55 -0.80 -1.60
C GLN A 70 5.65 -0.42 -2.60
N ALA A 71 6.75 0.09 -2.06
CA ALA A 71 7.98 0.23 -2.81
C ALA A 71 8.66 -1.14 -2.96
N PRO A 72 9.49 -1.33 -4.00
CA PRO A 72 10.25 -2.56 -4.20
C PRO A 72 11.11 -2.90 -2.98
N GLU A 73 11.21 -4.19 -2.64
CA GLU A 73 12.13 -4.63 -1.61
C GLU A 73 13.58 -4.32 -2.03
N PRO A 74 14.38 -3.65 -1.19
CA PRO A 74 15.76 -3.35 -1.52
C PRO A 74 16.61 -4.62 -1.67
N GLY A 75 17.46 -4.66 -2.70
CA GLY A 75 18.31 -5.82 -3.01
C GLY A 75 17.62 -6.91 -3.85
N ASP A 76 16.34 -6.71 -4.19
CA ASP A 76 15.66 -7.49 -5.22
C ASP A 76 15.57 -6.65 -6.51
N ASP A 77 16.34 -7.06 -7.53
CA ASP A 77 16.39 -6.40 -8.83
C ASP A 77 15.13 -6.66 -9.68
N ASP A 78 14.40 -7.73 -9.37
CA ASP A 78 13.15 -8.10 -10.05
C ASP A 78 11.92 -7.50 -9.34
N ALA A 79 12.08 -6.96 -8.14
CA ALA A 79 11.00 -6.30 -7.41
C ALA A 79 10.53 -5.02 -8.13
N SER A 80 9.21 -4.88 -8.21
CA SER A 80 8.54 -3.73 -8.78
C SER A 80 7.69 -3.04 -7.73
N TRP A 81 7.31 -1.80 -8.00
CA TRP A 81 6.35 -1.10 -7.15
C TRP A 81 5.01 -1.82 -7.21
N GLU A 82 4.32 -1.94 -6.09
CA GLU A 82 3.07 -2.69 -6.01
C GLU A 82 1.96 -1.86 -5.40
N ILE A 83 0.76 -2.04 -5.95
CA ILE A 83 -0.47 -1.55 -5.34
C ILE A 83 -1.39 -2.75 -5.17
N GLU A 84 -1.81 -2.97 -3.94
CA GLU A 84 -2.71 -4.05 -3.57
C GLU A 84 -4.03 -3.47 -3.08
N VAL A 85 -5.13 -4.12 -3.45
CA VAL A 85 -6.42 -3.92 -2.79
C VAL A 85 -6.77 -5.22 -2.08
N GLY A 86 -7.02 -5.11 -0.78
CA GLY A 86 -7.42 -6.23 0.06
C GLY A 86 -8.76 -5.97 0.74
N ARG A 87 -9.29 -7.01 1.37
CA ARG A 87 -10.56 -7.01 2.07
C ARG A 87 -10.36 -7.52 3.48
N TRP A 88 -10.97 -6.84 4.45
CA TRP A 88 -11.11 -7.32 5.81
C TRP A 88 -12.15 -8.44 5.87
N GLU A 89 -11.73 -9.59 6.36
CA GLU A 89 -12.58 -10.74 6.64
C GLU A 89 -12.74 -10.88 8.16
N PRO A 90 -13.98 -10.97 8.67
CA PRO A 90 -14.20 -11.24 10.09
C PRO A 90 -13.53 -12.56 10.49
N ASP A 91 -12.80 -12.55 11.61
CA ASP A 91 -12.15 -13.77 12.12
C ASP A 91 -13.17 -14.79 12.63
N ASP A 92 -14.30 -14.31 13.14
CA ASP A 92 -15.46 -15.10 13.52
C ASP A 92 -16.63 -14.82 12.54
N PRO A 93 -17.03 -15.80 11.71
CA PRO A 93 -18.11 -15.62 10.74
C PRO A 93 -19.50 -15.50 11.39
N ASP A 94 -19.63 -15.84 12.68
CA ASP A 94 -20.87 -15.73 13.43
C ASP A 94 -21.01 -14.38 14.17
N GLU A 95 -19.98 -13.52 14.15
CA GLU A 95 -20.07 -12.14 14.67
C GLU A 95 -20.90 -11.25 13.72
N GLU A 96 -21.78 -10.41 14.28
CA GLU A 96 -22.63 -9.51 13.50
C GLU A 96 -21.82 -8.37 12.87
N TYR A 97 -22.10 -8.04 11.60
CA TYR A 97 -21.39 -7.00 10.85
C TYR A 97 -21.48 -5.64 11.58
N GLY A 98 -20.34 -5.16 12.09
CA GLY A 98 -20.24 -3.91 12.87
C GLY A 98 -19.94 -4.09 14.36
N ASP A 99 -20.02 -5.32 14.88
CA ASP A 99 -19.57 -5.69 16.24
C ASP A 99 -18.26 -6.52 16.21
N HIS A 100 -17.60 -6.58 15.05
CA HIS A 100 -16.38 -7.34 14.88
C HIS A 100 -15.29 -6.88 15.85
N THR A 101 -14.84 -7.81 16.70
CA THR A 101 -13.76 -7.53 17.65
C THR A 101 -12.39 -7.73 17.03
N SER A 102 -12.31 -8.49 15.93
CA SER A 102 -11.10 -8.79 15.16
C SER A 102 -11.44 -9.10 13.70
N ALA A 103 -10.53 -8.75 12.79
CA ALA A 103 -10.62 -9.06 11.36
C ALA A 103 -9.22 -9.27 10.79
N THR A 104 -9.11 -10.18 9.82
CA THR A 104 -7.88 -10.47 9.08
C THR A 104 -7.99 -9.91 7.67
N GLY A 105 -6.92 -9.25 7.21
CA GLY A 105 -6.85 -8.68 5.87
C GLY A 105 -6.39 -9.73 4.87
N SER A 106 -7.16 -9.91 3.80
CA SER A 106 -6.83 -10.81 2.70
C SER A 106 -6.68 -10.01 1.41
N PRO A 107 -5.57 -10.15 0.67
CA PRO A 107 -5.40 -9.48 -0.61
C PRO A 107 -6.44 -10.00 -1.61
N VAL A 108 -6.93 -9.12 -2.48
CA VAL A 108 -7.91 -9.47 -3.53
C VAL A 108 -7.28 -9.29 -4.90
N ILE A 109 -6.64 -8.14 -5.14
CA ILE A 109 -5.94 -7.86 -6.39
C ILE A 109 -4.57 -7.23 -6.13
N GLY A 110 -3.62 -7.49 -7.04
CA GLY A 110 -2.31 -6.86 -7.08
C GLY A 110 -2.05 -6.19 -8.43
N CYS A 111 -1.41 -5.03 -8.41
CA CYS A 111 -0.97 -4.26 -9.58
C CYS A 111 0.52 -3.97 -9.49
N ALA A 112 1.32 -4.65 -10.32
CA ALA A 112 2.73 -4.36 -10.47
C ALA A 112 2.96 -3.13 -11.38
N LEU A 113 3.74 -2.17 -10.90
CA LEU A 113 4.16 -0.98 -11.61
C LEU A 113 5.63 -1.15 -12.06
N PRO A 114 5.88 -1.37 -13.37
CA PRO A 114 7.23 -1.60 -13.88
C PRO A 114 8.11 -0.35 -13.87
N VAL A 115 7.54 0.81 -13.57
CA VAL A 115 8.24 2.09 -13.45
C VAL A 115 7.83 2.71 -12.12
N ALA A 116 8.82 3.25 -11.39
CA ALA A 116 8.58 3.93 -10.13
C ALA A 116 7.58 5.09 -10.32
N PRO A 117 6.46 5.10 -9.58
CA PRO A 117 5.52 6.21 -9.60
C PRO A 117 6.12 7.45 -8.95
N SER A 118 5.64 8.61 -9.35
CA SER A 118 5.94 9.87 -8.65
C SER A 118 5.12 10.00 -7.36
N ALA A 119 5.60 10.84 -6.44
CA ALA A 119 4.89 11.13 -5.20
C ALA A 119 3.51 11.78 -5.47
N ASP A 120 3.39 12.59 -6.52
CA ASP A 120 2.12 13.22 -6.91
C ASP A 120 1.10 12.19 -7.44
N GLU A 121 1.55 11.17 -8.17
CA GLU A 121 0.68 10.09 -8.65
C GLU A 121 0.11 9.29 -7.47
N ILE A 122 0.95 8.90 -6.51
CA ILE A 122 0.49 8.21 -5.30
C ILE A 122 -0.43 9.12 -4.47
N ALA A 123 -0.08 10.39 -4.28
CA ALA A 123 -0.92 11.33 -3.55
C ALA A 123 -2.29 11.54 -4.23
N HIS A 124 -2.35 11.53 -5.56
CA HIS A 124 -3.60 11.60 -6.31
C HIS A 124 -4.43 10.32 -6.17
N LEU A 125 -3.78 9.16 -6.15
CA LEU A 125 -4.42 7.87 -5.88
C LEU A 125 -5.09 7.87 -4.50
N LEU A 126 -4.33 8.23 -3.46
CA LEU A 126 -4.83 8.32 -2.08
C LEU A 126 -6.04 9.25 -1.96
N LYS A 127 -6.00 10.43 -2.59
CA LYS A 127 -7.13 11.38 -2.63
C LYS A 127 -8.35 10.84 -3.38
N SER A 128 -8.13 10.07 -4.44
CA SER A 128 -9.21 9.50 -5.25
C SER A 128 -9.96 8.43 -4.47
N VAL A 129 -9.21 7.60 -3.75
CA VAL A 129 -9.72 6.54 -2.88
C VAL A 129 -10.45 7.13 -1.67
N ASP A 130 -9.92 8.19 -1.04
CA ASP A 130 -10.60 8.94 0.03
C ASP A 130 -11.89 9.65 -0.44
N GLY A 131 -11.88 10.20 -1.65
CA GLY A 131 -13.02 10.95 -2.21
C GLY A 131 -14.14 10.09 -2.79
N LYS A 132 -13.95 8.77 -2.93
CA LYS A 132 -14.89 7.85 -3.57
C LYS A 132 -15.00 6.54 -2.76
N PRO A 133 -15.97 6.46 -1.83
CA PRO A 133 -16.08 5.32 -0.89
C PRO A 133 -16.12 3.94 -1.56
N LEU A 134 -16.76 3.82 -2.73
CA LEU A 134 -16.91 2.55 -3.44
C LEU A 134 -15.79 2.23 -4.44
N LEU A 135 -14.74 3.07 -4.54
CA LEU A 135 -13.71 2.91 -5.56
C LEU A 135 -12.87 1.65 -5.33
N LEU A 136 -12.55 1.33 -4.07
CA LEU A 136 -11.79 0.11 -3.73
C LEU A 136 -12.60 -1.15 -4.04
N ALA A 137 -13.90 -1.16 -3.72
CA ALA A 137 -14.79 -2.26 -4.10
C ALA A 137 -14.90 -2.42 -5.63
N GLU A 138 -14.97 -1.31 -6.38
CA GLU A 138 -14.94 -1.34 -7.85
C GLU A 138 -13.63 -1.93 -8.38
N TRP A 139 -12.50 -1.54 -7.81
CA TRP A 139 -11.19 -2.07 -8.19
C TRP A 139 -11.02 -3.56 -7.83
N ALA A 140 -11.55 -3.98 -6.69
CA ALA A 140 -11.51 -5.38 -6.24
C ALA A 140 -12.20 -6.34 -7.22
N GLU A 141 -13.14 -5.88 -8.04
CA GLU A 141 -13.83 -6.68 -9.08
C GLU A 141 -13.09 -6.68 -10.44
N ALA A 142 -12.00 -5.93 -10.58
CA ALA A 142 -11.29 -5.79 -11.85
C ALA A 142 -10.53 -7.09 -12.23
N PRO A 143 -10.75 -7.65 -13.43
CA PRO A 143 -10.06 -8.88 -13.85
C PRO A 143 -8.59 -8.62 -14.18
N VAL A 144 -7.76 -9.67 -14.15
CA VAL A 144 -6.37 -9.59 -14.61
C VAL A 144 -6.30 -9.02 -16.03
N GLY A 145 -5.41 -8.05 -16.24
CA GLY A 145 -5.26 -7.32 -17.49
C GLY A 145 -6.18 -6.10 -17.64
N ALA A 146 -7.11 -5.86 -16.72
CA ALA A 146 -7.92 -4.63 -16.70
C ALA A 146 -7.14 -3.46 -16.10
N VAL A 147 -7.43 -2.26 -16.59
CA VAL A 147 -6.93 -1.00 -16.01
C VAL A 147 -7.87 -0.57 -14.89
N LEU A 148 -7.33 -0.26 -13.71
CA LEU A 148 -8.11 0.24 -12.58
C LEU A 148 -8.77 1.59 -12.91
N ALA A 149 -10.03 1.72 -12.51
CA ALA A 149 -10.84 2.89 -12.85
C ALA A 149 -10.20 4.19 -12.34
N GLY A 150 -9.92 5.11 -13.26
CA GLY A 150 -9.30 6.41 -12.94
C GLY A 150 -7.78 6.40 -12.82
N THR A 151 -7.11 5.30 -13.19
CA THR A 151 -5.65 5.19 -13.19
C THR A 151 -5.13 4.63 -14.52
N THR A 152 -3.82 4.45 -14.64
CA THR A 152 -3.16 3.72 -15.73
C THR A 152 -2.65 2.35 -15.29
N MET A 153 -3.02 1.93 -14.08
CA MET A 153 -2.49 0.74 -13.41
C MET A 153 -3.26 -0.48 -13.86
N VAL A 154 -2.54 -1.55 -14.22
CA VAL A 154 -3.12 -2.79 -14.75
C VAL A 154 -3.08 -3.84 -13.65
N VAL A 155 -4.19 -4.55 -13.46
CA VAL A 155 -4.26 -5.70 -12.56
C VAL A 155 -3.38 -6.81 -13.10
N THR A 156 -2.37 -7.21 -12.32
CA THR A 156 -1.44 -8.28 -12.68
C THR A 156 -1.81 -9.61 -12.02
N GLU A 157 -2.45 -9.55 -10.85
CA GLU A 157 -2.81 -10.74 -10.08
C GLU A 157 -4.16 -10.59 -9.40
N ARG A 158 -4.86 -11.72 -9.22
CA ARG A 158 -6.03 -11.87 -8.37
C ARG A 158 -5.80 -13.01 -7.40
N TYR A 159 -6.09 -12.80 -6.13
CA TYR A 159 -5.82 -13.75 -5.04
C TYR A 159 -7.07 -14.49 -4.55
N ASP A 160 -8.25 -14.08 -5.01
CA ASP A 160 -9.55 -14.64 -4.63
C ASP A 160 -10.06 -15.75 -5.57
N SER A 161 -9.19 -16.27 -6.45
CA SER A 161 -9.52 -17.24 -7.51
C SER A 161 -9.27 -18.70 -7.13
#